data_AF-A0A7W5CFD1-F1
#
_entry.id   AF-A0A7W5CFD1-F1
#
_cell.length_a   1.000
_cell.length_b   1.000
_cell.length_c   1.000
_cell.angle_alpha   90.00
_cell.angle_beta   90.00
_cell.angle_gamma   90.00
#
_symmetry.space_group_name_H-M   'P 1'
#
loop_
_entity.id
_entity.type
_entity.pdbx_description
1 polymer ?
#
loop_
_entity_poly.entity_id
_entity_poly.type
_entity_poly.pdbx_seq_one_letter_code
_entity_poly.pdbx_strand_id
1 'polypeptide(L)'
;MSRATVEVDLNSRDAHGLTPVRCDKASAPLHVGQIVTAVEREDEVQARAYVAEIDARSGYAFLHIDTNSMTDLGDPSFEVQANCGVNRAVASVRNTAAASSSASGRARASMYFNV
;
A
#
# COMPACT_ATOMS: atom_id res chain seq x y z
N MET A 1 2.85 19.40 -4.16
CA MET A 1 3.87 18.58 -3.46
C MET A 1 3.98 17.27 -4.22
N SER A 2 5.18 16.93 -4.70
CA SER A 2 5.40 15.69 -5.45
C SER A 2 5.19 14.47 -4.56
N ARG A 3 4.55 13.43 -5.09
CA ARG A 3 4.31 12.16 -4.37
C ARG A 3 5.65 11.43 -4.24
N ALA A 4 5.90 10.77 -3.11
CA ALA A 4 7.09 9.92 -3.00
C ALA A 4 7.01 8.79 -4.03
N THR A 5 8.12 8.52 -4.71
CA THR A 5 8.26 7.43 -5.67
C THR A 5 9.09 6.33 -5.03
N VAL A 6 8.75 5.07 -5.28
CA VAL A 6 9.47 3.93 -4.72
C VAL A 6 9.65 2.86 -5.78
N GLU A 7 10.88 2.38 -5.92
CA GLU A 7 11.21 1.28 -6.83
C GLU A 7 10.76 -0.04 -6.20
N VAL A 8 9.93 -0.81 -6.90
CA VAL A 8 9.37 -2.08 -6.43
C VAL A 8 9.64 -3.19 -7.42
N ASP A 9 9.62 -4.42 -6.93
CA ASP A 9 9.47 -5.62 -7.77
C ASP A 9 8.03 -6.12 -7.62
N LEU A 10 7.25 -6.06 -8.70
CA LEU A 10 5.84 -6.47 -8.70
C LEU A 10 5.66 -7.98 -8.43
N ASN A 11 6.67 -8.80 -8.73
CA ASN A 11 6.66 -10.25 -8.53
C ASN A 11 6.98 -10.65 -7.09
N SER A 12 7.43 -9.71 -6.26
CA SER A 12 7.85 -9.97 -4.87
C SER A 12 6.70 -9.99 -3.84
N ARG A 13 5.44 -10.05 -4.29
CA ARG A 13 4.27 -10.05 -3.37
C ARG A 13 4.30 -11.22 -2.41
N ASP A 14 4.05 -10.92 -1.13
CA ASP A 14 3.91 -11.91 -0.08
C ASP A 14 2.54 -12.63 -0.13
N ALA A 15 2.33 -13.56 0.81
CA ALA A 15 1.09 -14.32 0.93
C ALA A 15 -0.14 -13.46 1.28
N HIS A 16 0.06 -12.21 1.72
CA HIS A 16 -0.99 -11.24 2.01
C HIS A 16 -1.21 -10.25 0.86
N GLY A 17 -0.49 -10.42 -0.26
CA GLY A 17 -0.55 -9.54 -1.41
C GLY A 17 0.17 -8.20 -1.22
N LEU A 18 1.05 -8.11 -0.21
CA LEU A 18 1.87 -6.94 0.04
C LEU A 18 3.22 -7.09 -0.67
N THR A 19 3.69 -6.02 -1.28
CA THR A 19 4.99 -5.96 -1.92
C THR A 19 6.00 -5.37 -0.93
N PRO A 20 7.01 -6.14 -0.48
CA PRO A 20 8.07 -5.62 0.37
C PRO A 20 9.02 -4.74 -0.44
N VAL A 21 9.40 -3.59 0.13
CA VAL A 21 10.36 -2.68 -0.49
C VAL A 21 11.30 -2.12 0.57
N ARG A 22 12.56 -1.91 0.20
CA ARG A 22 13.49 -1.25 1.12
C ARG A 22 13.17 0.24 1.22
N CYS A 23 13.16 0.78 2.44
CA CYS A 23 12.86 2.20 2.67
C CYS A 23 13.88 3.15 2.02
N ASP A 24 15.11 2.70 1.77
CA ASP A 24 16.16 3.49 1.09
C ASP A 24 16.00 3.57 -0.44
N LYS A 25 15.09 2.76 -1.01
CA LYS A 25 14.69 2.84 -2.42
C LYS A 25 13.59 3.87 -2.68
N ALA A 26 13.08 4.52 -1.64
CA ALA A 26 12.12 5.60 -1.77
C ALA A 26 12.80 6.94 -2.02
N SER A 27 12.21 7.77 -2.88
CA SER A 27 12.71 9.12 -3.17
C SER A 27 12.53 10.10 -2.00
N ALA A 28 11.74 9.72 -1.00
CA ALA A 28 11.45 10.49 0.21
C ALA A 28 11.07 9.53 1.35
N PRO A 29 11.13 9.98 2.62
CA PRO A 29 10.69 9.17 3.75
C PRO A 29 9.26 8.65 3.59
N LEU A 30 9.07 7.37 3.90
CA LEU A 30 7.78 6.69 3.85
C LEU A 30 7.07 6.77 5.20
N HIS A 31 5.75 6.91 5.17
CA HIS A 31 4.89 6.88 6.33
C HIS A 31 3.74 5.89 6.13
N VAL A 32 3.39 5.13 7.17
CA VAL A 32 2.21 4.25 7.15
C VAL A 32 0.97 5.09 6.86
N GLY A 33 0.11 4.63 5.95
CA GLY A 33 -1.06 5.37 5.49
C GLY A 33 -0.82 6.28 4.29
N GLN A 34 0.44 6.50 3.91
CA GLN A 34 0.79 7.32 2.76
C GLN A 34 0.47 6.59 1.46
N ILE A 35 0.07 7.35 0.44
CA ILE A 35 -0.03 6.83 -0.93
C ILE A 35 1.18 7.33 -1.72
N VAL A 36 1.90 6.41 -2.33
CA VAL A 36 3.12 6.61 -3.11
C VAL A 36 2.93 6.17 -4.55
N THR A 37 3.92 6.47 -5.39
CA THR A 37 4.03 5.93 -6.74
C THR A 37 4.99 4.75 -6.69
N ALA A 38 4.49 3.53 -6.90
CA ALA A 38 5.33 2.37 -7.10
C ALA A 38 5.77 2.33 -8.57
N VAL A 39 7.07 2.21 -8.80
CA VAL A 39 7.67 2.11 -10.13
C VAL A 39 8.40 0.79 -10.22
N GLU A 40 8.08 0.03 -11.25
CA GLU A 40 8.87 -1.12 -11.68
C GLU A 40 9.59 -0.67 -12.97
N ARG A 41 10.91 -0.84 -13.03
CA ARG A 41 11.74 -0.35 -14.14
C ARG A 41 12.04 -1.39 -15.23
N GLU A 42 11.98 -2.67 -14.92
CA GLU A 42 12.19 -3.78 -15.86
C GLU A 42 11.07 -3.87 -16.91
N ASP A 43 9.83 -3.71 -16.47
CA ASP A 43 8.59 -3.72 -17.23
C ASP A 43 8.14 -2.30 -17.65
N GLU A 44 8.88 -1.25 -17.23
CA GLU A 44 8.58 0.16 -17.49
C GLU A 44 7.15 0.58 -17.09
N VAL A 45 6.70 0.14 -15.91
CA VAL A 45 5.35 0.44 -15.39
C VAL A 45 5.37 1.22 -14.08
N GLN A 46 4.28 1.95 -13.83
CA GLN A 46 4.04 2.64 -12.57
C GLN A 46 2.60 2.45 -12.08
N ALA A 47 2.40 2.40 -10.77
CA ALA A 47 1.08 2.21 -10.16
C ALA A 47 0.97 2.93 -8.81
N ARG A 48 -0.26 3.23 -8.36
CA ARG A 48 -0.48 3.84 -7.04
C ARG A 48 -0.30 2.75 -6.00
N ALA A 49 0.45 3.05 -4.95
CA ALA A 49 0.66 2.11 -3.87
C ALA A 49 0.38 2.75 -2.52
N TYR A 50 -0.18 1.98 -1.60
CA TYR A 50 -0.46 2.40 -0.24
C TYR A 50 0.54 1.75 0.71
N VAL A 51 1.17 2.55 1.57
CA VAL A 51 2.08 2.04 2.60
C VAL A 51 1.25 1.43 3.73
N ALA A 52 1.18 0.10 3.75
CA ALA A 52 0.40 -0.64 4.72
C ALA A 52 1.14 -0.75 6.06
N GLU A 53 2.44 -1.06 6.00
CA GLU A 53 3.28 -1.27 7.18
C GLU A 53 4.71 -0.81 6.91
N ILE A 54 5.43 -0.43 7.97
CA ILE A 54 6.86 -0.18 7.93
C ILE A 54 7.49 -0.94 9.11
N ASP A 55 8.37 -1.88 8.80
CA ASP A 55 9.22 -2.52 9.78
C ASP A 55 10.54 -1.75 9.90
N ALA A 56 10.62 -0.92 10.94
CA ALA A 56 11.81 -0.12 11.22
C ALA A 56 13.04 -0.96 11.61
N ARG A 57 12.87 -2.22 12.03
CA ARG A 57 14.01 -3.09 12.40
C ARG A 57 14.69 -3.69 11.19
N SER A 58 13.90 -4.13 10.21
CA SER A 58 14.42 -4.70 8.96
C SER A 58 14.68 -3.63 7.89
N GLY A 59 14.09 -2.43 8.03
CA GLY A 59 14.21 -1.35 7.06
C GLY A 59 13.32 -1.54 5.82
N TYR A 60 12.28 -2.37 5.93
CA TYR A 60 11.32 -2.62 4.86
C TYR A 60 9.98 -1.90 5.10
N ALA A 61 9.39 -1.43 4.02
CA ALA A 61 8.00 -1.03 3.94
C ALA A 61 7.22 -2.08 3.14
N PHE A 62 5.97 -2.31 3.52
CA PHE A 62 5.08 -3.25 2.85
C PHE A 62 3.97 -2.46 2.18
N LEU A 63 3.88 -2.61 0.86
CA LEU A 63 3.02 -1.80 0.01
C LEU A 63 1.86 -2.62 -0.53
N HIS A 64 0.66 -2.04 -0.51
CA HIS A 64 -0.45 -2.54 -1.30
C HIS A 64 -0.50 -1.78 -2.63
N ILE A 65 -0.18 -2.47 -3.73
CA ILE A 65 -0.17 -1.89 -5.07
C ILE A 65 -1.57 -1.98 -5.69
N ASP A 66 -2.10 -0.85 -6.15
CA ASP A 66 -3.38 -0.79 -6.86
C ASP A 66 -3.15 -1.03 -8.36
N THR A 67 -3.27 -2.29 -8.77
CA THR A 67 -3.09 -2.72 -10.16
C THR A 67 -4.06 -2.07 -11.14
N ASN A 68 -5.21 -1.57 -10.68
CA ASN A 68 -6.16 -0.86 -11.55
C ASN A 68 -5.67 0.54 -11.95
N SER A 69 -4.66 1.05 -11.24
CA SER A 69 -4.03 2.34 -11.53
C SER A 69 -2.71 2.19 -12.30
N MET A 70 -2.39 0.98 -12.76
CA MET A 70 -1.12 0.70 -13.44
C MET A 70 -1.12 1.33 -14.83
N THR A 71 -0.06 2.08 -15.14
CA THR A 71 0.17 2.74 -16.43
C THR A 71 1.62 2.57 -16.85
N ASP A 72 1.93 2.90 -18.09
CA ASP A 72 3.31 3.00 -18.55
C ASP A 72 4.07 4.09 -17.75
N LEU A 73 5.35 3.86 -17.53
CA LEU A 73 6.24 4.79 -16.85
C LEU A 73 6.36 6.08 -17.67
N GLY A 74 6.11 7.22 -17.02
CA GLY A 74 6.12 8.53 -17.69
C GLY A 74 4.78 8.97 -18.27
N ASP A 75 3.69 8.21 -18.06
CA ASP A 75 2.34 8.69 -18.37
C ASP A 75 2.02 9.95 -17.53
N PRO A 76 1.77 11.12 -18.16
CA PRO A 76 1.52 12.38 -17.46
C PRO A 76 0.19 12.38 -16.68
N SER A 77 -0.72 11.45 -16.96
CA SER A 77 -2.00 11.27 -16.26
C SER A 77 -1.81 10.95 -14.77
N PHE A 78 -0.62 10.47 -14.41
CA PHE A 78 -0.29 10.00 -13.07
C PHE A 78 0.08 11.13 -12.08
N GLU A 79 0.50 12.30 -12.58
CA GLU A 79 0.83 13.47 -11.74
C GLU A 79 -0.42 14.20 -11.19
N VAL A 80 -1.60 13.98 -11.79
CA VAL A 80 -2.74 14.91 -11.67
C VAL A 80 -3.62 14.70 -10.43
N GLN A 81 -3.43 13.66 -9.60
CA GLN A 81 -4.32 13.40 -8.45
C GLN A 81 -3.62 13.45 -7.08
N ALA A 82 -3.06 14.61 -6.75
CA ALA A 82 -2.69 15.00 -5.40
C ALA A 82 -3.80 15.85 -4.72
N ASN A 83 -5.08 15.51 -4.89
CA ASN A 83 -6.14 16.11 -4.09
C ASN A 83 -6.17 15.44 -2.71
N CYS A 84 -5.47 16.07 -1.76
CA CYS A 84 -5.33 15.65 -0.36
C CYS A 84 -6.66 15.31 0.35
N GLY A 85 -7.81 15.81 -0.13
CA GLY A 85 -9.14 15.44 0.39
C GLY A 85 -9.58 14.01 0.07
N VAL A 86 -9.30 13.50 -1.13
CA VAL A 86 -9.73 12.16 -1.58
C VAL A 86 -8.90 11.07 -0.91
N ASN A 87 -7.60 11.31 -0.72
CA ASN A 87 -6.68 10.35 -0.11
C ASN A 87 -7.01 10.08 1.37
N ARG A 88 -7.49 11.10 2.10
CA ARG A 88 -7.91 10.94 3.50
C ARG A 88 -9.18 10.08 3.62
N ALA A 89 -10.13 10.28 2.70
CA ALA A 89 -11.39 9.52 2.68
C ALA A 89 -11.13 8.04 2.40
N VAL A 90 -10.32 7.72 1.37
CA VAL A 90 -10.01 6.31 1.02
C VAL A 90 -9.23 5.60 2.13
N ALA A 91 -8.26 6.28 2.77
CA ALA A 91 -7.51 5.72 3.90
C ALA A 91 -8.44 5.44 5.10
N SER A 92 -9.39 6.35 5.39
CA SER A 92 -10.34 6.17 6.50
C SER A 92 -11.29 4.98 6.27
N VAL A 93 -11.77 4.79 5.04
CA VAL A 93 -12.68 3.70 4.66
C VAL A 93 -11.98 2.34 4.71
N ARG A 94 -10.73 2.25 4.25
CA ARG A 94 -9.96 1.00 4.33
C ARG A 94 -9.58 0.63 5.77
N ASN A 95 -9.21 1.61 6.60
CA ASN A 95 -8.93 1.36 8.02
C ASN A 95 -10.18 0.92 8.80
N THR A 96 -11.37 1.45 8.48
CA THR A 96 -12.62 0.98 9.10
C THR A 96 -13.02 -0.40 8.60
N ALA A 97 -12.79 -0.73 7.33
CA ALA A 97 -13.00 -2.08 6.81
C ALA A 97 -12.06 -3.10 7.46
N ALA A 98 -10.76 -2.79 7.59
CA ALA A 98 -9.78 -3.67 8.24
C ALA A 98 -10.08 -3.89 9.73
N ALA A 99 -10.54 -2.86 10.44
CA ALA A 99 -10.98 -2.97 11.83
C ALA A 99 -12.25 -3.84 11.98
N SER A 100 -13.18 -3.74 11.02
CA SER A 100 -14.43 -4.52 11.02
C SER A 100 -14.19 -6.00 10.71
N SER A 101 -13.26 -6.32 9.81
CA SER A 101 -12.84 -7.70 9.49
C SER A 101 -12.15 -8.37 10.69
N SER A 102 -11.35 -7.61 11.44
CA SER A 102 -10.66 -8.07 12.64
C SER A 102 -11.62 -8.34 13.81
N ALA A 103 -12.73 -7.59 13.90
CA ALA A 103 -13.75 -7.78 14.93
C ALA A 103 -14.65 -9.00 14.64
N SER A 104 -15.00 -9.24 13.38
CA SER A 104 -15.86 -10.36 12.97
C SER A 104 -15.18 -11.74 13.15
N GLY A 105 -13.86 -11.81 12.96
CA GLY A 105 -13.07 -13.04 13.20
C GLY A 105 -12.99 -13.47 14.67
N ARG A 106 -13.00 -12.52 15.61
CA ARG A 106 -12.97 -12.82 17.06
C ARG A 106 -14.32 -13.26 17.62
N ALA A 107 -15.43 -12.83 17.02
CA ALA A 107 -16.77 -13.19 17.50
C ALA A 107 -17.16 -14.65 17.20
N ARG A 108 -16.56 -15.29 16.19
CA ARG A 108 -16.88 -16.69 15.82
C ARG A 108 -16.08 -17.75 16.57
N ALA A 109 -14.98 -17.39 17.23
CA ALA A 109 -14.12 -18.34 17.95
C ALA A 109 -14.60 -18.67 19.37
N SER A 110 -15.72 -18.11 19.83
CA SER A 110 -16.19 -18.22 21.23
C SER A 110 -17.55 -18.90 21.38
N MET A 111 -17.95 -19.79 20.45
CA MET A 111 -19.23 -20.53 20.52
C MET A 111 -19.11 -22.07 20.53
N TYR A 112 -17.91 -22.64 20.69
CA TYR A 112 -17.77 -24.09 20.88
C TYR A 112 -16.92 -24.41 22.12
N PHE A 113 -17.44 -24.07 23.30
CA PHE A 113 -17.07 -24.75 24.54
C PHE A 113 -18.21 -24.59 25.54
N ASN A 114 -19.15 -25.53 25.50
CA ASN A 114 -19.78 -26.08 26.71
C ASN A 114 -20.65 -27.28 26.36
N VAL A 115 -20.41 -28.34 27.15
CA VAL A 115 -21.11 -29.63 27.35
C VAL A 115 -21.22 -30.61 26.19
#